data_AF-A0A0A3Y8C6-F1
#
_entry.id   AF-A0A0A3Y8C6-F1
#
_cell.length_a   1.000
_cell.length_b   1.000
_cell.length_c   1.000
_cell.angle_alpha   90.00
_cell.angle_beta   90.00
_cell.angle_gamma   90.00
#
_symmetry.space_group_name_H-M   'P 1'
#
loop_
_entity.id
_entity.type
_entity.pdbx_description
1 polymer ?
#
loop_
_entity_poly.entity_id
_entity_poly.type
_entity_poly.pdbx_seq_one_letter_code
_entity_poly.pdbx_strand_id
1 'polypeptide(L)'
;MSRSKAVPRKTSAGTAEQGRAVRLTPELLDQVDAWALSQKQRPNRSEAVQLLVKTALEGLRDRPMRESPESNRESPRIRAKELASDALDRLADTGATSEDRASRKSRLMKGPEEFRKVRRDRSNS
;
A
#
# COMPACT_ATOMS: atom_id res chain seq x y z
N MET A 1 25.83 56.25 49.02
CA MET A 1 24.67 56.36 48.10
C MET A 1 24.98 55.61 46.83
N SER A 2 24.16 54.61 46.47
CA SER A 2 23.69 54.31 45.11
C SER A 2 23.26 52.84 45.01
N ARG A 3 21.97 52.67 44.70
CA ARG A 3 21.21 51.43 44.73
C ARG A 3 21.45 50.59 43.47
N SER A 4 21.46 49.27 43.66
CA SER A 4 21.42 48.23 42.64
C SER A 4 20.23 48.38 41.69
N LYS A 5 20.41 48.05 40.41
CA LYS A 5 19.30 47.68 39.51
C LYS A 5 19.56 46.27 38.99
N ALA A 6 18.95 45.30 39.66
CA ALA A 6 18.83 43.93 39.17
C ALA A 6 17.75 43.90 38.08
N VAL A 7 18.08 43.29 36.94
CA VAL A 7 17.12 43.00 35.87
C VAL A 7 16.28 41.81 36.31
N PRO A 8 14.94 41.91 36.37
CA PRO A 8 14.11 40.78 36.76
C PRO A 8 14.06 39.77 35.60
N ARG A 9 14.69 38.60 35.78
CA ARG A 9 14.38 37.42 34.97
C ARG A 9 12.99 36.95 35.37
N LYS A 10 12.01 37.19 34.51
CA LYS A 10 10.64 36.69 34.66
C LYS A 10 10.67 35.16 34.59
N THR A 11 10.56 34.53 35.74
CA THR A 11 10.24 33.10 35.87
C THR A 11 8.76 32.94 35.58
N SER A 12 8.40 32.40 34.42
CA SER A 12 7.05 31.84 34.24
C SER A 12 7.08 30.39 34.71
N ALA A 13 6.78 30.21 35.99
CA ALA A 13 6.27 28.95 36.50
C ALA A 13 4.92 28.67 35.82
N GLY A 14 4.82 27.51 35.20
CA GLY A 14 3.62 27.00 34.57
C GLY A 14 4.03 25.76 33.80
N THR A 15 3.42 24.64 34.13
CA THR A 15 3.55 23.35 33.45
C THR A 15 3.15 23.50 31.98
N ALA A 16 4.01 24.11 31.18
CA ALA A 16 3.90 24.09 29.74
C ALA A 16 4.31 22.67 29.34
N GLU A 17 3.34 21.88 28.90
CA GLU A 17 3.53 20.71 28.04
C GLU A 17 4.81 20.93 27.22
N GLN A 18 5.86 20.17 27.53
CA GLN A 18 7.18 20.39 26.95
C GLN A 18 7.08 20.11 25.45
N GLY A 19 6.88 21.17 24.68
CA GLY A 19 6.75 21.08 23.24
C GLY A 19 7.96 20.38 22.66
N ARG A 20 7.75 19.22 22.02
CA ARG A 20 8.80 18.55 21.26
C ARG A 20 8.92 19.24 19.90
N ALA A 21 10.11 19.75 19.58
CA ALA A 21 10.37 20.32 18.28
C ALA A 21 10.54 19.20 17.23
N VAL A 22 9.74 19.26 16.16
CA VAL A 22 9.87 18.39 14.99
C VAL A 22 10.32 19.25 13.81
N ARG A 23 11.32 18.78 13.06
CA ARG A 23 11.73 19.46 11.83
C ARG A 23 10.82 19.01 10.69
N LEU A 24 10.07 19.96 10.14
CA LEU A 24 9.25 19.78 8.95
C LEU A 24 9.82 20.68 7.85
N THR A 25 9.73 20.24 6.60
CA THR A 25 10.09 21.09 5.46
C THR A 25 9.13 22.28 5.38
N PRO A 26 9.56 23.44 4.86
CA PRO A 26 8.68 24.60 4.70
C PRO A 26 7.46 24.26 3.83
N GLU A 27 7.66 23.49 2.76
CA GLU A 27 6.58 23.02 1.88
C GLU A 27 5.53 22.19 2.62
N LEU A 28 5.95 21.31 3.53
CA LEU A 28 5.03 20.48 4.31
C LEU A 28 4.26 21.34 5.34
N LEU A 29 4.91 22.35 5.93
CA LEU A 29 4.24 23.29 6.82
C LEU A 29 3.17 24.09 6.08
N ASP A 30 3.45 24.56 4.87
CA ASP A 30 2.48 25.29 4.04
C ASP A 30 1.28 24.40 3.67
N GLN A 31 1.51 23.12 3.39
CA GLN A 31 0.43 22.15 3.16
C GLN A 31 -0.43 21.92 4.40
N VAL A 32 0.18 21.80 5.57
CA VAL A 32 -0.55 21.66 6.85
C VAL A 32 -1.40 22.91 7.13
N ASP A 33 -0.85 24.09 6.91
CA ASP A 33 -1.56 25.35 7.12
C ASP A 33 -2.72 25.52 6.11
N ALA A 34 -2.49 25.22 4.83
CA ALA A 34 -3.55 25.21 3.81
C ALA A 34 -4.66 24.23 4.16
N TRP A 35 -4.30 23.03 4.64
CA TRP A 35 -5.26 22.04 5.10
C TRP A 35 -6.05 22.55 6.31
N ALA A 36 -5.39 23.17 7.29
CA ALA A 36 -6.05 23.74 8.47
C ALA A 36 -7.07 24.82 8.10
N LEU A 37 -6.74 25.69 7.14
CA LEU A 37 -7.65 26.73 6.64
C LEU A 37 -8.89 26.16 5.93
N SER A 38 -8.77 24.99 5.30
CA SER A 38 -9.88 24.31 4.64
C SER A 38 -10.85 23.63 5.62
N GLN A 39 -10.46 23.45 6.88
CA GLN A 39 -11.32 22.84 7.89
C GLN A 39 -12.31 23.84 8.46
N LYS A 40 -13.55 23.39 8.71
CA LYS A 40 -14.63 24.22 9.30
C LYS A 40 -14.25 24.83 10.66
N GLN A 41 -13.51 24.10 11.47
CA GLN A 41 -13.09 24.53 12.81
C GLN A 41 -11.80 25.39 12.81
N ARG A 42 -11.10 25.47 11.66
CA ARG A 42 -9.81 26.15 11.51
C ARG A 42 -8.84 25.86 12.67
N PRO A 43 -8.43 24.58 12.84
CA PRO A 43 -7.57 24.17 13.93
C PRO A 43 -6.25 24.95 13.90
N ASN A 44 -5.68 25.20 15.08
CA ASN A 44 -4.34 25.77 15.17
C ASN A 44 -3.32 24.79 14.56
N ARG A 45 -2.14 25.27 14.14
CA ARG A 45 -1.11 24.45 13.49
C ARG A 45 -0.78 23.16 14.28
N SER A 46 -0.64 23.26 15.60
CA SER A 46 -0.39 22.09 16.45
C SER A 46 -1.55 21.08 16.45
N GLU A 47 -2.79 21.57 16.49
CA GLU A 47 -3.99 20.73 16.44
C GLU A 47 -4.15 20.09 15.05
N ALA A 48 -3.84 20.83 13.99
CA ALA A 48 -3.88 20.32 12.63
C ALA A 48 -2.88 19.15 12.44
N VAL A 49 -1.65 19.30 12.93
CA VAL A 49 -0.66 18.22 12.93
C VAL A 49 -1.16 17.02 13.73
N GLN A 50 -1.72 17.24 14.93
CA GLN A 50 -2.26 16.15 15.75
C GLN A 50 -3.39 15.40 15.06
N LEU A 51 -4.34 16.11 14.45
CA LEU A 51 -5.46 15.50 13.72
C LEU A 51 -4.97 14.69 12.53
N LEU A 52 -4.08 15.26 11.71
CA LEU A 52 -3.51 14.57 10.56
C LEU A 52 -2.77 13.29 10.97
N VAL A 53 -1.94 13.36 12.03
CA VAL A 53 -1.23 12.20 12.55
C VAL A 53 -2.20 11.16 13.10
N LYS A 54 -3.21 11.59 13.87
CA LYS A 54 -4.23 10.69 14.43
C LYS A 54 -4.98 9.95 13.32
N THR A 55 -5.49 10.68 12.32
CA THR A 55 -6.20 10.09 11.18
C THR A 55 -5.29 9.18 10.34
N ALA A 56 -4.02 9.54 10.15
CA ALA A 56 -3.07 8.67 9.48
C ALA A 56 -2.84 7.36 10.25
N LEU A 57 -2.74 7.42 11.57
CA LEU A 57 -2.58 6.24 12.43
C LEU A 57 -3.83 5.37 12.47
N GLU A 58 -5.03 5.97 12.51
CA GLU A 58 -6.31 5.25 12.40
C GLU A 58 -6.41 4.54 11.04
N GLY A 59 -6.12 5.24 9.95
CA GLY A 59 -6.10 4.64 8.60
C GLY A 59 -5.03 3.56 8.41
N LEU A 60 -3.93 3.59 9.19
CA LEU A 60 -2.92 2.52 9.21
C LEU A 60 -3.38 1.31 10.03
N ARG A 61 -4.14 1.51 11.12
CA ARG A 61 -4.70 0.43 11.95
C ARG A 61 -5.83 -0.31 11.25
N ASP A 62 -6.68 0.44 10.55
CA ASP A 62 -7.80 -0.10 9.76
C ASP A 62 -7.35 -0.60 8.39
N ARG A 63 -6.06 -0.46 8.05
CA ARG A 63 -5.48 -1.15 6.91
C ARG A 63 -5.37 -2.63 7.35
N PRO A 64 -6.22 -3.55 6.86
CA PRO A 64 -5.79 -4.95 6.88
C PRO A 64 -4.43 -4.93 6.20
N MET A 65 -3.42 -5.54 6.83
CA MET A 65 -2.11 -5.78 6.23
C MET A 65 -2.39 -6.03 4.76
N ARG A 66 -2.07 -5.06 3.88
CA ARG A 66 -2.31 -5.23 2.46
C ARG A 66 -1.32 -6.31 2.10
N GLU A 67 -1.77 -7.56 2.20
CA GLU A 67 -1.46 -8.51 1.17
C GLU A 67 -1.67 -7.71 -0.12
N SER A 68 -0.58 -7.52 -0.86
CA SER A 68 -0.61 -6.81 -2.13
C SER A 68 -1.88 -7.19 -2.88
N PRO A 69 -2.47 -6.32 -3.72
CA PRO A 69 -3.64 -6.67 -4.54
C PRO A 69 -3.35 -7.79 -5.57
N GLU A 70 -2.28 -8.55 -5.36
CA GLU A 70 -1.86 -9.79 -5.98
C GLU A 70 -2.30 -11.05 -5.20
N SER A 71 -2.62 -11.00 -3.89
CA SER A 71 -2.94 -12.24 -3.14
C SER A 71 -4.35 -12.76 -3.42
N ASN A 72 -5.32 -11.85 -3.63
CA ASN A 72 -6.71 -12.21 -3.89
C ASN A 72 -7.14 -12.03 -5.36
N ARG A 73 -6.23 -11.60 -6.24
CA ARG A 73 -6.42 -11.81 -7.67
C ARG A 73 -5.88 -13.18 -7.96
N GLU A 74 -6.78 -14.13 -8.21
CA GLU A 74 -6.43 -15.34 -8.92
C GLU A 74 -5.47 -14.96 -10.03
N SER A 75 -4.23 -15.42 -9.91
CA SER A 75 -3.14 -14.85 -10.73
C SER A 75 -3.59 -14.90 -12.19
N PRO A 76 -3.28 -13.89 -13.03
CA PRO A 76 -3.66 -13.92 -14.45
C PRO A 76 -3.29 -15.24 -15.14
N ARG A 77 -2.26 -15.92 -14.62
CA ARG A 77 -1.84 -17.27 -14.99
C ARG A 77 -2.88 -18.36 -14.69
N ILE A 78 -3.50 -18.36 -13.52
CA ILE A 78 -4.55 -19.33 -13.14
C ILE A 78 -5.77 -19.11 -14.02
N ARG A 79 -6.26 -17.86 -14.13
CA ARG A 79 -7.42 -17.54 -14.97
C ARG A 79 -7.18 -17.87 -16.45
N ALA A 80 -5.99 -17.59 -16.97
CA ALA A 80 -5.63 -17.98 -18.34
C ALA A 80 -5.58 -19.51 -18.51
N LYS A 81 -5.12 -20.24 -17.48
CA LYS A 81 -5.08 -21.70 -17.48
C LYS A 81 -6.49 -22.29 -17.52
N GLU A 82 -7.43 -21.71 -16.77
CA GLU A 82 -8.85 -22.13 -16.77
C GLU A 82 -9.51 -21.87 -18.12
N LEU A 83 -9.40 -20.66 -18.67
CA LEU A 83 -9.98 -20.34 -19.98
C LEU A 83 -9.43 -21.22 -21.11
N ALA A 84 -8.13 -21.53 -21.08
CA ALA A 84 -7.51 -22.43 -22.04
C ALA A 84 -7.96 -23.89 -21.84
N SER A 85 -8.12 -24.32 -20.58
CA SER A 85 -8.67 -25.64 -20.24
C SER A 85 -10.07 -25.82 -20.82
N ASP A 86 -10.96 -24.84 -20.60
CA ASP A 86 -12.35 -24.87 -21.07
C ASP A 86 -12.44 -24.85 -22.60
N ALA A 87 -11.58 -24.07 -23.26
CA ALA A 87 -11.51 -24.04 -24.72
C ALA A 87 -11.07 -25.40 -25.31
N LEU A 88 -10.12 -26.06 -24.67
CA LEU A 88 -9.65 -27.39 -25.10
C LEU A 88 -10.70 -28.48 -24.86
N ASP A 89 -11.50 -28.38 -23.79
CA ASP A 89 -12.60 -29.31 -23.55
C ASP A 89 -13.68 -29.21 -24.62
N ARG A 90 -13.96 -28.01 -25.12
CA ARG A 90 -14.91 -27.78 -26.23
C ARG A 90 -14.40 -28.30 -27.57
N LEU A 91 -13.09 -28.28 -27.79
CA LEU A 91 -12.44 -28.79 -29.00
C LEU A 91 -12.04 -30.27 -28.88
N ALA A 92 -12.37 -30.92 -27.76
CA ALA A 92 -11.97 -32.29 -27.51
C ALA A 92 -12.62 -33.25 -28.52
N ASP A 93 -11.79 -34.08 -29.13
CA ASP A 93 -12.22 -35.11 -30.07
C ASP A 93 -13.09 -36.15 -29.36
N THR A 94 -14.37 -36.21 -29.72
CA THR A 94 -15.37 -37.10 -29.10
C THR A 94 -15.13 -38.57 -29.43
N GLY A 95 -14.32 -38.88 -30.45
CA GLY A 95 -13.94 -40.24 -30.82
C GLY A 95 -12.78 -40.81 -29.99
N ALA A 96 -12.10 -39.99 -29.19
CA ALA A 96 -10.96 -40.42 -28.39
C ALA A 96 -11.36 -40.85 -26.96
N THR A 97 -10.60 -41.78 -26.38
CA THR A 97 -10.78 -42.19 -24.97
C THR A 97 -10.57 -40.98 -24.04
N SER A 98 -11.17 -41.03 -22.84
CA SER A 98 -11.03 -39.94 -21.86
C SER A 98 -9.58 -39.74 -21.42
N GLU A 99 -8.80 -40.81 -21.33
CA GLU A 99 -7.38 -40.78 -20.97
C GLU A 99 -6.54 -40.11 -22.07
N ASP A 100 -6.77 -40.46 -23.34
CA ASP A 100 -6.07 -39.84 -24.47
C ASP A 100 -6.39 -38.34 -24.58
N ARG A 101 -7.65 -37.97 -24.33
CA ARG A 101 -8.08 -36.56 -24.28
C ARG A 101 -7.38 -35.80 -23.16
N ALA A 102 -7.33 -36.37 -21.94
CA ALA A 102 -6.66 -35.75 -20.80
C ALA A 102 -5.15 -35.61 -21.02
N SER A 103 -4.50 -36.63 -21.58
CA SER A 103 -3.08 -36.62 -21.94
C SER A 103 -2.77 -35.54 -22.98
N ARG A 104 -3.58 -35.44 -24.04
CA ARG A 104 -3.44 -34.42 -25.08
C ARG A 104 -3.65 -33.01 -24.53
N LYS A 105 -4.68 -32.80 -23.72
CA LYS A 105 -4.96 -31.51 -23.04
C LYS A 105 -3.78 -31.08 -22.18
N SER A 106 -3.21 -31.98 -21.39
CA SER A 106 -2.02 -31.69 -20.57
C SER A 106 -0.80 -31.29 -21.41
N ARG A 107 -0.55 -31.98 -22.53
CA ARG A 107 0.55 -31.63 -23.46
C ARG A 107 0.36 -30.26 -24.09
N LEU A 108 -0.84 -29.90 -24.52
CA LEU A 108 -1.15 -28.61 -25.11
C LEU A 108 -1.01 -27.47 -24.09
N MET A 109 -1.49 -27.69 -22.85
CA MET A 109 -1.37 -26.72 -21.77
C MET A 109 0.08 -26.48 -21.32
N LYS A 110 0.94 -27.51 -21.39
CA LYS A 110 2.36 -27.41 -21.06
C LYS A 110 3.20 -26.84 -22.22
N GLY A 111 2.77 -27.08 -23.45
CA GLY A 111 3.46 -26.71 -24.69
C GLY A 111 4.58 -27.68 -25.10
N PRO A 112 5.02 -27.62 -26.38
CA PRO A 112 6.14 -28.42 -26.90
C PRO A 112 7.45 -28.11 -26.19
N GLU A 113 8.36 -29.08 -26.13
CA GLU A 113 9.58 -28.97 -25.32
C GLU A 113 10.53 -27.88 -25.81
N GLU A 114 10.56 -27.68 -27.13
CA GLU A 114 11.35 -26.69 -27.85
C GLU A 114 11.05 -25.26 -27.38
N PHE A 115 9.79 -24.99 -27.03
CA PHE A 115 9.34 -23.66 -26.60
C PHE A 115 9.38 -23.48 -25.09
N ARG A 116 9.52 -24.55 -24.30
CA ARG A 116 9.51 -24.45 -22.82
C ARG A 116 10.66 -23.61 -22.28
N LYS A 117 11.84 -23.66 -22.91
CA LYS A 117 13.04 -22.90 -22.51
C LYS A 117 13.10 -21.48 -23.09
N VAL A 118 12.39 -21.24 -24.20
CA VAL A 118 12.32 -19.92 -24.87
C VAL A 118 11.32 -18.99 -24.15
N ARG A 119 10.43 -19.56 -23.33
CA ARG A 119 9.46 -18.84 -22.51
C ARG A 119 10.15 -17.96 -21.45
N ARG A 120 10.33 -16.68 -21.80
CA ARG A 120 10.90 -15.60 -20.96
C ARG A 120 10.11 -15.33 -19.68
N ASP A 121 8.88 -15.85 -19.58
CA ASP A 121 7.92 -15.62 -18.49
C ASP A 121 8.03 -16.60 -17.31
N ARG A 122 8.87 -17.65 -17.38
CA ARG A 122 9.16 -18.52 -16.24
C ARG A 122 10.49 -18.15 -15.61
N SER A 123 10.47 -17.59 -14.41
CA SER A 123 11.64 -17.63 -13.51
C SER A 123 11.95 -19.10 -13.23
N ASN A 124 13.22 -19.50 -13.39
CA ASN A 124 13.68 -20.84 -13.03
C ASN A 124 13.27 -21.11 -11.57
N SER A 125 12.45 -22.14 -11.37
CA SER A 125 12.22 -22.74 -10.06
C SER A 125 13.22 -23.87 -9.84
#